data_AF-A0A811K8W1-F1
#
_entry.id   AF-A0A811K8W1-F1
#
_cell.length_a   1.000
_cell.length_b   1.000
_cell.length_c   1.000
_cell.angle_alpha   90.00
_cell.angle_beta   90.00
_cell.angle_gamma   90.00
#
_symmetry.space_group_name_H-M   'P 1'
#
loop_
_entity.id
_entity.type
_entity.pdbx_description
1 polymer ?
#
loop_
_entity_poly.entity_id
_entity_poly.type
_entity_poly.pdbx_seq_one_letter_code
_entity_poly.pdbx_strand_id
1 'polypeptide(L)'
;MPFELDYTGPTDSVKKFLPSNSKHEVLFRGVHIEPKKVTVPEDLHIFVCKKENETSYTVESEANELTVWNIAGESCFENHVESALKYVKIVAACAAED
;
A
#
# COMPACT_ATOMS: atom_id res chain seq x y z
N MET A 1 2.43 -5.93 0.49
CA MET A 1 2.72 -7.32 0.89
C MET A 1 4.05 -7.33 1.59
N PRO A 2 4.30 -8.20 2.57
CA PRO A 2 5.59 -8.28 3.25
C PRO A 2 6.63 -9.09 2.46
N PHE A 3 6.27 -9.56 1.26
CA PHE A 3 7.13 -10.32 0.36
C PHE A 3 6.99 -9.78 -1.07
N GLU A 4 8.06 -9.92 -1.86
CA GLU A 4 8.03 -9.73 -3.30
C GLU A 4 7.36 -10.92 -3.98
N LEU A 5 6.59 -10.65 -5.03
CA LEU A 5 5.95 -11.67 -5.86
C LEU A 5 6.55 -11.57 -7.25
N ASP A 6 7.15 -12.66 -7.74
CA ASP A 6 7.75 -12.75 -9.08
C ASP A 6 6.71 -12.77 -10.23
N TYR A 7 5.48 -12.36 -9.96
CA TYR A 7 4.36 -12.43 -10.90
C TYR A 7 3.61 -11.10 -10.98
N THR A 8 3.53 -10.55 -12.19
CA THR A 8 2.91 -9.25 -12.50
C THR A 8 1.71 -9.40 -13.47
N GLY A 9 0.85 -10.40 -13.27
CA GLY A 9 -0.35 -10.63 -14.08
C GLY A 9 -1.66 -10.56 -13.27
N PRO A 10 -2.80 -11.02 -13.82
CA PRO A 10 -4.10 -10.96 -13.16
C PRO A 10 -4.07 -11.60 -11.77
N THR A 11 -4.25 -10.79 -10.74
CA THR A 11 -4.12 -11.19 -9.35
C THR A 11 -5.42 -11.77 -8.79
N ASP A 12 -6.32 -12.32 -9.62
CA ASP A 12 -7.64 -12.79 -9.15
C ASP A 12 -7.52 -13.88 -8.07
N SER A 13 -6.49 -14.72 -8.16
CA SER A 13 -6.15 -15.67 -7.10
C SER A 13 -5.68 -14.96 -5.83
N VAL A 14 -4.76 -13.99 -5.93
CA VAL A 14 -4.24 -13.23 -4.78
C VAL A 14 -5.34 -12.39 -4.13
N LYS A 15 -6.21 -11.74 -4.91
CA LYS A 15 -7.36 -10.95 -4.42
C LYS A 15 -8.39 -11.81 -3.69
N LYS A 16 -8.59 -13.06 -4.14
CA LYS A 16 -9.43 -14.03 -3.42
C LYS A 16 -8.83 -14.46 -2.09
N PHE A 17 -7.50 -14.61 -2.03
CA PHE A 17 -6.79 -15.01 -0.80
C PHE A 17 -6.56 -13.85 0.18
N LEU A 18 -6.43 -12.63 -0.33
CA LEU A 18 -6.10 -11.42 0.45
C LEU A 18 -7.08 -10.30 0.11
N PRO A 19 -8.35 -10.43 0.53
CA PRO A 19 -9.33 -9.41 0.25
C PRO A 19 -8.99 -8.13 1.04
N SER A 20 -9.19 -6.97 0.42
CA SER A 20 -8.89 -5.66 1.01
C SER A 20 -9.71 -5.32 2.26
N ASN A 21 -10.77 -6.07 2.55
CA ASN A 21 -11.59 -5.92 3.75
C ASN A 21 -11.28 -6.96 4.83
N SER A 22 -10.22 -7.77 4.68
CA SER A 22 -9.84 -8.74 5.70
C SER A 22 -9.48 -8.04 7.00
N LYS A 23 -9.96 -8.60 8.11
CA LYS A 23 -9.56 -8.25 9.48
C LYS A 23 -8.84 -9.40 10.18
N HIS A 24 -8.54 -10.46 9.43
CA HIS A 24 -8.05 -11.71 9.97
C HIS A 24 -6.61 -11.94 9.52
N GLU A 25 -5.85 -12.52 10.41
CA GLU A 25 -4.58 -13.16 10.09
C GLU A 25 -4.82 -14.30 9.09
N VAL A 26 -3.94 -14.40 8.08
CA VAL A 26 -4.03 -15.40 7.01
C VAL A 26 -2.69 -16.10 6.86
N LEU A 27 -2.71 -17.41 6.63
CA LEU A 27 -1.53 -18.17 6.26
C LEU A 27 -1.28 -18.02 4.76
N PHE A 28 -0.25 -17.26 4.38
CA PHE A 28 0.14 -17.04 2.99
C PHE A 28 1.56 -17.56 2.76
N ARG A 29 1.73 -18.52 1.83
CA ARG A 29 3.01 -19.21 1.56
C ARG A 29 3.70 -19.76 2.82
N GLY A 30 2.93 -20.25 3.78
CA GLY A 30 3.45 -20.81 5.03
C GLY A 30 3.83 -19.78 6.09
N VAL A 31 3.61 -18.48 5.85
CA VAL A 31 3.84 -17.41 6.81
C VAL A 31 2.50 -16.78 7.22
N HIS A 32 2.32 -16.60 8.52
CA HIS A 32 1.17 -15.90 9.08
C HIS A 32 1.33 -14.40 8.83
N ILE A 33 0.35 -13.80 8.16
CA ILE A 33 0.33 -12.37 7.85
C ILE A 33 -0.97 -11.73 8.33
N GLU A 34 -0.89 -10.48 8.78
CA GLU A 34 -2.04 -9.73 9.28
C GLU A 34 -2.26 -8.43 8.49
N PRO A 35 -3.52 -8.04 8.25
CA PRO A 35 -3.84 -6.81 7.54
C PRO A 35 -3.82 -5.61 8.49
N LYS A 36 -3.12 -4.55 8.08
CA LYS A 36 -3.16 -3.23 8.71
C LYS A 36 -3.72 -2.21 7.71
N LYS A 37 -4.82 -1.58 8.08
CA LYS A 37 -5.39 -0.46 7.32
C LYS A 37 -4.58 0.80 7.58
N VAL A 38 -4.17 1.47 6.51
CA VAL A 38 -3.46 2.74 6.53
C VAL A 38 -4.28 3.73 5.72
N THR A 39 -4.77 4.77 6.39
CA THR A 39 -5.52 5.85 5.75
C THR A 39 -4.55 6.80 5.07
N VAL A 40 -4.86 7.18 3.83
CA VAL A 40 -4.13 8.23 3.12
C VAL A 40 -4.58 9.57 3.69
N PRO A 41 -3.65 10.47 4.06
CA PRO A 41 -4.02 11.82 4.49
C PRO A 41 -4.88 12.55 3.46
N GLU A 42 -5.86 13.35 3.88
CA GLU A 42 -6.82 14.03 3.00
C GLU A 42 -6.19 14.98 1.97
N ASP A 43 -4.98 15.46 2.28
CA ASP A 43 -4.14 16.30 1.43
C ASP A 43 -3.38 15.52 0.35
N LEU A 44 -3.48 14.19 0.34
CA LEU A 44 -2.78 13.30 -0.58
C LEU A 44 -3.75 12.37 -1.31
N HIS A 45 -3.42 12.09 -2.57
CA HIS A 45 -4.16 11.17 -3.42
C HIS A 45 -3.23 10.07 -3.92
N ILE A 46 -3.70 8.82 -3.89
CA ILE A 46 -2.98 7.68 -4.47
C ILE A 46 -3.70 7.24 -5.74
N PHE A 47 -2.97 7.22 -6.85
CA PHE A 47 -3.48 6.77 -8.14
C PHE A 47 -2.78 5.48 -8.57
N VAL A 48 -3.56 4.54 -9.10
CA VAL A 48 -3.04 3.40 -9.84
C VAL A 48 -2.99 3.79 -11.31
N CYS A 49 -1.78 3.84 -11.86
CA CYS A 49 -1.53 4.29 -13.22
C CYS A 49 -1.02 3.13 -14.08
N LYS A 50 -1.62 2.93 -15.24
CA LYS A 50 -1.11 2.04 -16.28
C LYS A 50 -0.21 2.82 -17.23
N LYS A 51 1.01 2.33 -17.41
CA LYS A 51 1.95 2.90 -18.38
C LYS A 51 1.53 2.48 -19.79
N GLU A 52 1.30 3.45 -20.66
CA GLU A 52 0.97 3.18 -22.07
C GLU A 52 2.23 3.27 -22.95
N ASN A 53 3.13 4.22 -22.65
CA ASN A 53 4.41 4.41 -23.33
C ASN A 53 5.40 5.13 -22.40
N GLU A 54 6.51 5.64 -22.92
CA GLU A 54 7.55 6.32 -22.13
C GLU A 54 7.11 7.64 -21.49
N THR A 55 6.12 8.32 -22.06
CA THR A 55 5.73 9.69 -21.68
C THR A 55 4.29 9.82 -21.19
N SER A 56 3.47 8.77 -21.34
CA SER A 56 2.06 8.80 -20.97
C SER A 56 1.63 7.64 -20.10
N TYR A 57 0.73 7.95 -19.17
CA TYR A 57 0.11 7.04 -18.23
C TYR A 57 -1.40 7.28 -18.21
N THR A 58 -2.18 6.21 -18.07
CA THR A 58 -3.63 6.27 -17.86
C THR A 58 -3.91 6.01 -16.39
N VAL A 59 -4.72 6.85 -15.75
CA VAL A 59 -5.21 6.60 -14.38
C VAL A 59 -6.31 5.54 -14.43
N GLU A 60 -6.08 4.39 -13.81
CA GLU A 60 -7.05 3.29 -13.76
C GLU A 60 -7.96 3.38 -12.53
N SER A 61 -7.43 3.85 -11.39
CA SER A 61 -8.19 4.01 -10.16
C SER A 61 -7.51 4.96 -9.17
N GLU A 62 -8.27 5.39 -8.18
CA GLU A 62 -7.83 6.21 -7.05
C GLU A 62 -8.15 5.49 -5.74
N ALA A 63 -7.28 5.62 -4.73
CA ALA A 63 -7.43 5.00 -3.43
C ALA A 63 -7.13 5.98 -2.28
N ASN A 64 -8.01 6.01 -1.29
CA ASN A 64 -7.88 6.82 -0.06
C ASN A 64 -7.50 5.98 1.17
N GLU A 65 -7.45 4.66 1.02
CA GLU A 65 -7.04 3.71 2.06
C GLU A 65 -6.19 2.62 1.42
N LEU A 66 -5.15 2.19 2.12
CA LEU A 66 -4.31 1.05 1.77
C LEU A 66 -4.46 -0.05 2.82
N THR A 67 -4.47 -1.30 2.37
CA THR A 67 -4.28 -2.45 3.26
C THR A 67 -2.84 -2.94 3.13
N VAL A 68 -2.05 -2.71 4.16
CA VAL A 68 -0.68 -3.21 4.26
C VAL A 68 -0.69 -4.52 5.04
N TRP A 69 -0.22 -5.60 4.40
CA TRP A 69 -0.07 -6.89 5.05
C TRP A 69 1.32 -7.01 5.66
N ASN A 70 1.39 -7.36 6.95
CA ASN A 70 2.63 -7.53 7.72
C ASN A 70 2.77 -8.98 8.18
N ILE A 71 3.99 -9.39 8.55
CA ILE A 71 4.21 -10.70 9.21
C ILE A 71 3.65 -10.63 10.63
N ALA A 72 2.78 -11.57 10.98
CA ALA A 72 2.13 -11.59 12.29
C ALA A 72 3.17 -11.77 13.40
N GLY A 73 3.08 -10.95 14.45
CA GLY A 73 3.98 -11.01 15.60
C GLY A 73 5.33 -10.30 15.40
N GLU A 74 5.65 -9.80 14.21
CA GLU A 74 6.76 -8.86 14.05
C GLU A 74 6.30 -7.48 14.53
N SER A 75 6.92 -6.98 15.60
CA SER A 75 6.66 -5.63 16.11
C SER A 75 7.11 -4.62 15.07
N CYS A 76 6.17 -4.17 14.25
CA CYS A 76 6.38 -3.11 13.29
C CYS A 76 6.59 -1.80 14.08
N PHE A 77 7.83 -1.45 14.40
CA PHE A 77 8.22 -0.04 14.44
C PHE A 77 7.61 0.64 13.20
N GLU A 78 7.11 1.87 13.36
CA GLU A 78 6.29 2.60 12.38
C GLU A 78 6.38 2.01 10.96
N ASN A 79 5.26 1.46 10.49
CA ASN A 79 5.19 0.87 9.16
C ASN A 79 5.80 1.88 8.18
N HIS A 80 6.86 1.52 7.46
CA HIS A 80 7.58 2.44 6.57
C HIS A 80 6.64 3.18 5.61
N VAL A 81 5.50 2.57 5.27
CA VAL A 81 4.41 3.22 4.50
C VAL A 81 3.80 4.41 5.24
N GLU A 82 3.47 4.26 6.53
CA GLU A 82 2.95 5.35 7.36
C GLU A 82 3.99 6.46 7.53
N SER A 83 5.25 6.12 7.80
CA SER A 83 6.33 7.11 7.92
C SER A 83 6.56 7.85 6.59
N ALA A 84 6.48 7.17 5.45
CA ALA A 84 6.57 7.80 4.14
C ALA A 84 5.40 8.77 3.87
N LEU A 85 4.17 8.40 4.22
CA LEU A 85 3.02 9.30 4.11
C LEU A 85 3.15 10.53 5.02
N LYS A 86 3.67 10.36 6.25
CA LYS A 86 3.94 11.48 7.16
C LYS A 86 5.04 12.40 6.63
N TYR A 87 6.09 11.83 6.00
CA TYR A 87 7.20 12.61 5.46
C TYR A 87 6.75 13.64 4.43
N VAL A 88 5.75 13.31 3.61
CA VAL A 88 5.20 14.27 2.62
C VAL A 88 4.67 15.54 3.30
N LYS A 89 4.03 15.41 4.48
CA LYS A 89 3.56 16.58 5.24
C LYS A 89 4.70 17.46 5.74
N ILE A 90 5.79 16.84 6.17
CA ILE A 90 6.99 17.57 6.62
C ILE A 90 7.58 18.37 5.47
N VAL A 91 7.72 17.77 4.29
CA VAL A 91 8.24 18.45 3.10
C VAL A 91 7.32 19.59 2.65
N ALA A 92 6.00 19.36 2.63
CA ALA A 92 5.03 20.40 2.27
C ALA A 92 5.07 21.60 3.22
N ALA A 93 5.25 21.36 4.52
CA ALA A 93 5.40 22.43 5.51
C ALA A 93 6.69 23.25 5.27
N CYS A 94 7.82 22.59 5.00
CA CYS A 94 9.08 23.28 4.70
C CYS A 94 8.98 24.13 3.41
N ALA A 95 8.29 23.65 2.38
CA ALA A 95 8.12 24.39 1.13
C ALA A 95 7.17 25.59 1.24
N ALA A 96 6.36 25.68 2.30
CA ALA A 96 5.45 26.81 2.55
C ALA A 96 6.09 27.91 3.42
N GLU A 97 7.23 27.62 4.06
CA GLU A 97 7.99 28.56 4.89
C GLU A 97 9.10 29.31 4.12
N ASP A 98 9.39 28.89 2.88
CA ASP A 98 10.22 29.60 1.88
C ASP A 98 9.39 30.57 1.01
#